data_AF-A0ABD0K8Y1-F1
#
_entry.id   AF-A0ABD0K8Y1-F1
#
_cell.length_a   1.000
_cell.length_b   1.000
_cell.length_c   1.000
_cell.angle_alpha   90.00
_cell.angle_beta   90.00
_cell.angle_gamma   90.00
#
_symmetry.space_group_name_H-M   'P 1'
#
loop_
_entity.id
_entity.type
_entity.pdbx_description
1 polymer ?
#
loop_
_entity_poly.entity_id
_entity_poly.type
_entity_poly.pdbx_seq_one_letter_code
_entity_poly.pdbx_strand_id
1 'polypeptide(L)'
;MEVPEPGREMYEFLLLFDRATGSPKVHYFMVDPWAPSRLFPKMNTINFNRVKDLIGYRPVVLNNCLFLIGGKDWNNGTYMAGVWKYDPRLNQWRAARPLNIARCRFSVEALDGFIYVLGGETQSSQVTDSVERYDPLADEWTQVAPLPRPRADHASCTLGGRVYVSGGISNLKHQCSNVF
;
A
#
# COMPACT_ATOMS: atom_id res chain seq x y z
N MET A 1 -9.96 31.75 6.58
CA MET A 1 -9.68 30.48 5.88
C MET A 1 -8.77 30.88 4.74
N GLU A 2 -7.46 30.71 4.90
CA GLU A 2 -6.50 31.10 3.86
C GLU A 2 -6.65 30.15 2.68
N VAL A 3 -6.84 30.73 1.50
CA VAL A 3 -6.87 29.99 0.24
C VAL A 3 -5.42 29.59 -0.08
N PRO A 4 -5.11 28.31 -0.34
CA PRO A 4 -3.75 27.91 -0.67
C PRO A 4 -3.27 28.62 -1.94
N GLU A 5 -2.02 29.10 -1.94
CA GLU A 5 -1.44 29.70 -3.14
C GLU A 5 -1.36 28.68 -4.29
N PRO A 6 -1.68 29.10 -5.53
CA PRO A 6 -1.63 28.20 -6.69
C PRO A 6 -0.21 27.67 -6.89
N GLY A 7 -0.05 26.35 -6.79
CA GLY A 7 1.23 25.64 -6.97
C GLY A 7 1.76 24.91 -5.73
N ARG A 8 1.10 24.98 -4.57
CA ARG A 8 1.55 24.35 -3.31
C ARG A 8 0.78 23.07 -2.90
N GLU A 9 0.22 22.31 -3.84
CA GLU A 9 -0.56 21.10 -3.51
C GLU A 9 0.33 19.84 -3.35
N MET A 10 1.36 19.88 -2.52
CA MET A 10 2.14 18.69 -2.15
C MET A 10 1.79 18.31 -0.70
N TYR A 11 0.94 17.31 -0.54
CA TYR A 11 0.58 16.75 0.76
C TYR A 11 1.47 15.56 1.08
N GLU A 12 2.11 15.57 2.25
CA GLU A 12 2.79 14.41 2.80
C GLU A 12 1.79 13.59 3.65
N PHE A 13 1.86 12.27 3.55
CA PHE A 13 1.02 11.36 4.34
C PHE A 13 1.86 10.65 5.38
N LEU A 14 1.57 10.87 6.66
CA LEU A 14 2.11 10.06 7.75
C LEU A 14 1.04 9.06 8.20
N LEU A 15 1.31 7.77 8.03
CA LEU A 15 0.43 6.68 8.45
C LEU A 15 0.96 6.06 9.74
N LEU A 16 0.18 6.13 10.82
CA LEU A 16 0.44 5.44 12.08
C LEU A 16 -0.56 4.30 12.24
N PHE A 17 -0.03 3.09 12.34
CA PHE A 17 -0.80 1.89 12.63
C PHE A 17 -0.69 1.59 14.12
N ASP A 18 -1.79 1.74 14.87
CA ASP A 18 -1.82 1.30 16.27
C ASP A 18 -2.19 -0.19 16.32
N ARG A 19 -1.27 -1.01 16.83
CA ARG A 19 -1.43 -2.46 17.01
C ARG A 19 -1.97 -2.81 18.40
N ALA A 20 -2.08 -1.85 19.32
CA ALA A 20 -2.29 -2.13 20.74
C ALA A 20 -3.74 -2.51 21.12
N THR A 21 -4.76 -2.17 20.31
CA THR A 21 -6.16 -2.24 20.77
C THR A 21 -7.04 -3.30 20.10
N GLY A 22 -6.48 -4.34 19.49
CA GLY A 22 -7.26 -5.48 18.97
C GLY A 22 -8.17 -5.20 17.76
N SER A 23 -8.27 -3.94 17.31
CA SER A 23 -8.76 -3.53 16.00
C SER A 23 -7.76 -2.56 15.38
N PRO A 24 -7.30 -2.76 14.13
CA PRO A 24 -6.44 -1.80 13.44
C PRO A 24 -7.20 -0.47 13.25
N LYS A 25 -6.93 0.51 14.13
CA LYS A 25 -7.25 1.90 13.85
C LYS A 25 -6.09 2.46 13.03
N VAL A 26 -6.35 2.75 11.77
CA VAL A 26 -5.40 3.47 10.92
C VAL A 26 -5.60 4.95 11.22
N HIS A 27 -4.64 5.54 11.93
CA HIS A 27 -4.54 6.98 12.07
C HIS A 27 -3.61 7.47 10.96
N TYR A 28 -4.06 8.38 10.12
CA TYR A 28 -3.17 9.06 9.18
C TYR A 28 -3.28 10.56 9.37
N PHE A 29 -2.16 11.24 9.18
CA PHE A 29 -2.06 12.68 9.26
C PHE A 29 -1.61 13.17 7.89
N MET A 30 -2.37 14.09 7.32
CA MET A 30 -1.85 14.94 6.27
C MET A 30 -0.92 15.96 6.91
N VAL A 31 0.33 15.96 6.47
CA VAL A 31 1.36 16.90 6.85
C VAL A 31 1.54 17.85 5.68
N ASP A 32 1.39 19.15 5.94
CA ASP A 32 1.90 20.19 5.05
C ASP A 32 3.33 20.49 5.52
N PRO A 33 4.37 20.14 4.73
CA PRO A 33 5.75 20.33 5.13
C PRO A 33 6.12 21.82 5.30
N TRP A 34 5.29 22.74 4.79
CA TRP A 34 5.51 24.18 4.81
C TRP A 34 4.72 24.88 5.90
N ALA A 35 3.79 24.20 6.59
CA ALA A 35 3.04 24.76 7.69
C ALA A 35 3.87 24.76 9.00
N PRO A 36 3.88 25.86 9.79
CA PRO A 36 4.58 25.91 11.08
C PRO A 36 4.08 24.87 12.09
N SER A 37 2.79 24.53 12.03
CA SER A 37 2.16 23.45 12.79
C SER A 37 2.03 22.21 11.90
N ARG A 38 3.01 21.29 12.01
CA ARG A 38 3.16 20.11 11.13
C ARG A 38 2.10 19.02 11.31
N LEU A 39 1.15 19.18 12.22
CA LEU A 39 0.11 18.20 12.54
C LEU A 39 -1.22 18.93 12.69
N PHE A 40 -2.17 18.70 11.78
CA PHE A 40 -3.55 19.15 11.96
C PHE A 40 -4.27 18.14 12.88
N PRO A 41 -4.55 18.47 14.17
CA PRO A 41 -4.89 17.43 15.15
C PRO A 41 -6.36 16.99 15.14
N LYS A 42 -7.25 17.60 14.34
CA LYS A 42 -8.70 17.52 14.61
C LYS A 42 -9.64 17.06 13.49
N MET A 43 -9.19 16.87 12.24
CA MET A 43 -10.13 16.54 11.14
C MET A 43 -9.76 15.37 10.23
N ASN A 44 -8.62 14.70 10.42
CA ASN A 44 -8.13 13.73 9.42
C ASN A 44 -8.24 12.26 9.87
N THR A 45 -9.17 11.91 10.77
CA THR A 45 -9.48 10.49 11.02
C THR A 45 -10.42 9.98 9.93
N ILE A 46 -9.87 9.26 8.96
CA ILE A 46 -10.67 8.36 8.11
C ILE A 46 -11.06 7.22 9.04
N ASN A 47 -12.31 7.21 9.45
CA ASN A 47 -12.89 6.03 10.05
C ASN A 47 -13.09 5.00 8.95
N PHE A 48 -12.17 4.05 8.86
CA PHE A 48 -12.38 2.89 8.01
C PHE A 48 -13.45 1.99 8.63
N ASN A 49 -14.72 2.34 8.44
CA ASN A 49 -15.81 1.46 8.84
C ASN A 49 -15.82 0.15 8.02
N ARG A 50 -15.10 0.11 6.89
CA ARG A 50 -14.96 -1.06 6.00
C ARG A 50 -13.62 -1.80 6.10
N VAL A 51 -12.64 -1.31 6.88
CA VAL A 51 -11.27 -1.89 7.00
C VAL A 51 -10.96 -2.27 8.45
N LYS A 52 -11.99 -2.44 9.29
CA LYS A 52 -11.85 -2.71 10.73
C LYS A 52 -11.17 -4.03 11.07
N ASP A 53 -11.19 -4.97 10.14
CA ASP A 53 -10.69 -6.33 10.33
C ASP A 53 -9.57 -6.67 9.35
N LEU A 54 -8.91 -5.69 8.78
CA LEU A 54 -8.04 -5.87 7.62
C LEU A 54 -6.57 -5.76 8.05
N ILE A 55 -5.84 -6.87 7.97
CA ILE A 55 -4.40 -6.97 8.32
C ILE A 55 -3.54 -7.16 7.08
N GLY A 56 -2.32 -6.62 7.11
CA GLY A 56 -1.34 -6.82 6.04
C GLY A 56 -1.66 -6.10 4.72
N TYR A 57 -2.53 -5.09 4.75
CA TYR A 57 -2.71 -4.14 3.65
C TYR A 57 -1.43 -3.36 3.47
N ARG A 58 -1.13 -2.98 2.23
CA ARG A 58 0.03 -2.17 1.93
C ARG A 58 -0.39 -0.78 1.46
N PRO A 59 0.01 0.28 2.17
CA PRO A 59 -0.19 1.64 1.70
C PRO A 59 0.85 2.01 0.65
N VAL A 60 0.44 2.78 -0.35
CA VAL A 60 1.35 3.45 -1.30
C VAL A 60 0.74 4.78 -1.72
N VAL A 61 1.58 5.77 -1.99
CA VAL A 61 1.13 7.07 -2.50
C VAL A 61 1.49 7.17 -3.98
N LEU A 62 0.52 7.53 -4.80
CA LEU A 62 0.71 7.82 -6.22
C LEU A 62 -0.24 8.95 -6.62
N ASN A 63 0.25 9.93 -7.40
CA ASN A 63 -0.53 11.08 -7.88
C ASN A 63 -1.30 11.79 -6.75
N ASN A 64 -0.60 12.06 -5.63
CA ASN A 64 -1.11 12.70 -4.42
C ASN A 64 -2.32 12.00 -3.78
N CYS A 65 -2.55 10.74 -4.12
CA CYS A 65 -3.60 9.90 -3.55
C CYS A 65 -2.97 8.75 -2.76
N LEU A 66 -3.58 8.41 -1.62
CA LEU A 66 -3.21 7.23 -0.84
C LEU A 66 -3.98 6.02 -1.38
N PHE A 67 -3.27 4.93 -1.66
CA PHE A 67 -3.85 3.65 -1.99
C PHE A 67 -3.63 2.67 -0.84
N LEU A 68 -4.66 1.90 -0.50
CA LEU A 68 -4.58 0.72 0.36
C LEU A 68 -4.91 -0.51 -0.47
N ILE A 69 -3.96 -1.45 -0.51
CA ILE A 69 -4.01 -2.59 -1.43
C ILE A 69 -3.97 -3.89 -0.64
N GLY A 70 -4.71 -4.89 -1.13
CA GLY A 70 -4.52 -6.31 -0.82
C GLY A 70 -4.80 -6.66 0.63
N GLY A 71 -4.03 -7.56 1.25
CA GLY A 71 -4.12 -7.88 2.67
C GLY A 71 -4.96 -9.13 2.96
N LYS A 72 -5.37 -9.30 4.22
CA LYS A 72 -6.10 -10.46 4.72
C LYS A 72 -7.14 -10.00 5.74
N ASP A 73 -8.31 -10.62 5.69
CA ASP A 73 -9.33 -10.48 6.72
C ASP A 73 -8.87 -11.19 8.00
N TRP A 74 -8.92 -10.48 9.12
CA TRP A 74 -8.47 -10.92 10.43
C TRP A 74 -9.39 -11.99 11.01
N ASN A 75 -10.68 -11.89 10.77
CA ASN A 75 -11.69 -12.75 11.39
C ASN A 75 -11.71 -14.13 10.75
N ASN A 76 -11.64 -14.22 9.42
CA ASN A 76 -11.75 -15.48 8.69
C ASN A 76 -10.48 -15.87 7.91
N GLY A 77 -9.46 -15.02 7.87
CA GLY A 77 -8.21 -15.30 7.17
C GLY A 77 -8.33 -15.25 5.65
N THR A 78 -9.38 -14.65 5.09
CA THR A 78 -9.53 -14.58 3.62
C THR A 78 -8.58 -13.55 3.04
N TYR A 79 -7.84 -13.92 1.99
CA TYR A 79 -6.95 -13.01 1.27
C TYR A 79 -7.79 -12.03 0.45
N MET A 80 -7.41 -10.77 0.47
CA MET A 80 -8.16 -9.69 -0.14
C MET A 80 -7.45 -9.19 -1.40
N ALA A 81 -8.24 -8.93 -2.45
CA ALA A 81 -7.77 -8.26 -3.66
C ALA A 81 -8.17 -6.78 -3.72
N GLY A 82 -9.00 -6.33 -2.77
CA GLY A 82 -9.57 -4.99 -2.78
C GLY A 82 -8.50 -3.89 -2.77
N VAL A 83 -8.73 -2.85 -3.57
CA VAL A 83 -7.91 -1.65 -3.61
C VAL A 83 -8.78 -0.44 -3.35
N TRP A 84 -8.35 0.38 -2.40
CA TRP A 84 -9.02 1.61 -2.02
C TRP A 84 -8.12 2.80 -2.26
N LYS A 85 -8.63 3.83 -2.93
CA LYS A 85 -7.95 5.09 -3.20
C LYS A 85 -8.60 6.20 -2.39
N TYR A 86 -7.80 6.98 -1.69
CA TYR A 86 -8.20 8.21 -1.04
C TYR A 86 -7.65 9.41 -1.80
N ASP A 87 -8.55 10.29 -2.22
CA ASP A 87 -8.20 11.59 -2.79
C ASP A 87 -8.35 12.67 -1.69
N PRO A 88 -7.25 13.27 -1.21
CA PRO A 88 -7.30 14.28 -0.15
C PRO A 88 -8.03 15.56 -0.58
N ARG A 89 -8.00 15.91 -1.87
CA ARG A 89 -8.66 17.13 -2.39
C ARG A 89 -10.18 17.02 -2.29
N LEU A 90 -10.68 15.80 -2.47
CA LEU A 90 -12.11 15.50 -2.35
C LEU A 90 -12.50 15.00 -0.96
N ASN A 91 -11.51 14.70 -0.12
CA ASN A 91 -11.67 14.02 1.17
C ASN A 91 -12.56 12.76 1.05
N GLN A 92 -12.30 11.93 0.04
CA GLN A 92 -13.16 10.79 -0.29
C GLN A 92 -12.36 9.53 -0.60
N TRP A 93 -12.90 8.40 -0.14
CA TRP A 93 -12.48 7.07 -0.60
C TRP A 93 -13.28 6.65 -1.81
N ARG A 94 -12.60 5.97 -2.73
CA ARG A 94 -13.20 5.27 -3.86
C ARG A 94 -12.54 3.91 -4.01
N ALA A 95 -13.31 2.93 -4.46
CA ALA A 95 -12.72 1.67 -4.90
C ALA A 95 -11.93 1.93 -6.19
N ALA A 96 -10.76 1.32 -6.30
CA ALA A 96 -10.03 1.18 -7.56
C ALA A 96 -10.10 -0.29 -8.01
N ARG A 97 -9.59 -0.59 -9.20
CA ARG A 97 -9.55 -1.97 -9.70
C ARG A 97 -8.90 -2.90 -8.66
N PRO A 98 -9.56 -4.02 -8.30
CA PRO A 98 -8.95 -5.01 -7.42
C PRO A 98 -7.75 -5.68 -8.12
N LEU A 99 -6.81 -6.18 -7.33
CA LEU A 99 -5.73 -7.04 -7.81
C LEU A 99 -6.30 -8.23 -8.59
N ASN A 100 -5.57 -8.74 -9.58
CA ASN A 100 -5.96 -9.97 -10.26
C ASN A 100 -5.82 -11.17 -9.31
N ILE A 101 -4.86 -11.11 -8.38
CA ILE A 101 -4.61 -12.16 -7.40
C ILE A 101 -4.68 -11.57 -5.99
N ALA A 102 -5.67 -12.01 -5.22
CA ALA A 102 -5.77 -11.69 -3.80
C ALA A 102 -4.54 -12.20 -3.04
N ARG A 103 -3.90 -11.31 -2.27
CA ARG A 103 -2.63 -11.62 -1.61
C ARG A 103 -2.41 -10.75 -0.37
N CYS A 104 -1.61 -11.26 0.57
CA CYS A 104 -1.10 -10.50 1.72
C CYS A 104 0.42 -10.69 1.83
N ARG A 105 1.08 -10.05 2.81
CA ARG A 105 2.53 -10.19 3.05
C ARG A 105 3.44 -9.84 1.84
N PHE A 106 2.90 -9.13 0.86
CA PHE A 106 3.63 -8.58 -0.29
C PHE A 106 4.26 -7.24 0.08
N SER A 107 5.04 -6.67 -0.83
CA SER A 107 5.49 -5.27 -0.77
C SER A 107 4.94 -4.49 -1.98
N VAL A 108 4.87 -3.17 -1.85
CA VAL A 108 4.27 -2.28 -2.85
C VAL A 108 5.17 -1.07 -3.10
N GLU A 109 5.32 -0.66 -4.35
CA GLU A 109 6.13 0.49 -4.73
C GLU A 109 5.45 1.33 -5.80
N ALA A 110 5.59 2.65 -5.72
CA ALA A 110 5.25 3.55 -6.81
C ALA A 110 6.50 3.87 -7.62
N LEU A 111 6.45 3.64 -8.93
CA LEU A 111 7.57 3.90 -9.85
C LEU A 111 7.04 4.32 -11.22
N ASP A 112 7.59 5.41 -11.77
CA ASP A 112 7.29 5.92 -13.12
C ASP A 112 5.79 6.10 -13.41
N GLY A 113 5.01 6.53 -12.41
CA GLY A 113 3.57 6.77 -12.55
C GLY A 113 2.70 5.53 -12.36
N PHE A 114 3.28 4.37 -12.04
CA PHE A 114 2.57 3.11 -11.80
C PHE A 114 2.72 2.64 -10.36
N ILE A 115 1.84 1.73 -9.91
CA ILE A 115 2.01 0.99 -8.66
C ILE A 115 2.40 -0.45 -8.99
N TYR A 116 3.41 -0.98 -8.30
CA TYR A 116 3.86 -2.36 -8.42
C TYR A 116 3.57 -3.11 -7.13
N VAL A 117 2.97 -4.29 -7.25
CA VAL A 117 2.73 -5.24 -6.15
C VAL A 117 3.62 -6.44 -6.36
N LEU A 118 4.51 -6.70 -5.40
CA LEU A 118 5.63 -7.62 -5.53
C LEU A 118 5.44 -8.82 -4.61
N GLY A 119 5.38 -10.03 -5.19
CA GLY A 119 5.30 -11.28 -4.44
C GLY A 119 4.13 -11.33 -3.47
N GLY A 120 4.38 -11.85 -2.27
CA GLY A 120 3.40 -12.07 -1.20
C GLY A 120 2.97 -13.52 -1.09
N GLU A 121 1.85 -13.70 -0.40
CA GLU A 121 1.23 -14.99 -0.16
C GLU A 121 -0.22 -14.94 -0.68
N THR A 122 -0.61 -15.93 -1.47
CA THR A 122 -1.93 -16.00 -2.12
C THR A 122 -2.88 -16.92 -1.36
N GLN A 123 -4.13 -17.04 -1.82
CA GLN A 123 -5.20 -17.78 -1.14
C GLN A 123 -4.91 -19.26 -0.83
N SER A 124 -4.00 -19.89 -1.58
CA SER A 124 -3.52 -21.26 -1.31
C SER A 124 -2.39 -21.33 -0.27
N SER A 125 -2.16 -20.25 0.49
CA SER A 125 -1.02 -20.05 1.39
C SER A 125 0.34 -20.26 0.69
N GLN A 126 0.38 -20.03 -0.62
CA GLN A 126 1.59 -20.18 -1.42
C GLN A 126 2.29 -18.83 -1.55
N VAL A 127 3.58 -18.80 -1.22
CA VAL A 127 4.44 -17.66 -1.54
C VAL A 127 4.59 -17.57 -3.07
N THR A 128 4.40 -16.38 -3.62
CA THR A 128 4.47 -16.12 -5.07
C THR A 128 5.63 -15.19 -5.43
N ASP A 129 6.11 -15.32 -6.66
CA ASP A 129 7.03 -14.41 -7.34
C ASP A 129 6.30 -13.45 -8.29
N SER A 130 4.99 -13.61 -8.48
CA SER A 130 4.24 -12.79 -9.42
C SER A 130 4.28 -11.31 -9.04
N VAL A 131 4.41 -10.47 -10.06
CA VAL A 131 4.37 -9.02 -9.93
C VAL A 131 3.21 -8.48 -10.76
N GLU A 132 2.40 -7.61 -10.16
CA GLU A 132 1.32 -6.90 -10.83
C GLU A 132 1.62 -5.40 -10.86
N ARG A 133 1.44 -4.77 -12.03
CA ARG A 133 1.57 -3.32 -12.21
C ARG A 133 0.20 -2.70 -12.47
N TYR A 134 -0.15 -1.69 -11.71
CA TYR A 134 -1.36 -0.89 -11.88
C TYR A 134 -1.08 0.38 -12.68
N ASP A 135 -1.86 0.56 -13.74
CA ASP A 135 -1.95 1.81 -14.50
C ASP A 135 -3.14 2.64 -13.99
N PRO A 136 -2.91 3.81 -13.36
CA PRO A 136 -3.98 4.64 -12.85
C PRO A 136 -4.82 5.34 -13.93
N LEU A 137 -4.33 5.44 -15.16
CA LEU A 137 -5.06 6.03 -16.28
C LEU A 137 -6.04 5.03 -16.88
N ALA A 138 -5.64 3.76 -16.96
CA ALA A 138 -6.50 2.68 -17.44
C ALA A 138 -7.39 2.08 -16.33
N ASP A 139 -7.03 2.25 -15.05
CA ASP A 139 -7.61 1.52 -13.91
C ASP A 139 -7.50 0.00 -14.11
N GLU A 140 -6.30 -0.46 -14.50
CA GLU A 140 -6.03 -1.85 -14.83
C GLU A 140 -4.74 -2.37 -14.20
N TRP A 141 -4.77 -3.64 -13.79
CA TRP A 141 -3.61 -4.39 -13.32
C TRP A 141 -3.11 -5.32 -14.43
N THR A 142 -1.82 -5.22 -14.76
CA THR A 142 -1.15 -6.11 -15.72
C THR A 142 -0.09 -6.94 -15.00
N GLN A 143 0.00 -8.24 -15.29
CA GLN A 143 1.13 -9.04 -14.85
C GLN A 143 2.40 -8.62 -15.61
N VAL A 144 3.48 -8.40 -14.88
CA VAL A 144 4.79 -8.05 -15.43
C VAL A 144 5.82 -9.11 -15.07
N ALA A 145 7.09 -8.89 -15.44
CA ALA A 145 8.17 -9.82 -15.15
C ALA A 145 8.17 -10.23 -13.65
N PRO A 146 8.21 -11.53 -13.34
CA PRO A 146 8.16 -12.00 -11.96
C PRO A 146 9.46 -11.71 -11.22
N LEU A 147 9.43 -11.78 -9.90
CA LEU A 147 10.62 -11.83 -9.06
C LEU A 147 11.46 -13.08 -9.44
N PRO A 148 12.80 -13.05 -9.29
CA PRO A 148 13.63 -14.23 -9.56
C PRO A 148 13.31 -15.45 -8.69
N ARG A 149 12.68 -15.22 -7.53
CA ARG A 149 12.23 -16.25 -6.58
C ARG A 149 10.97 -15.78 -5.85
N PRO A 150 10.08 -16.69 -5.43
CA PRO A 150 8.93 -16.34 -4.61
C PRO A 150 9.33 -15.71 -3.27
N ARG A 151 8.67 -14.61 -2.89
CA ARG A 151 8.96 -13.87 -1.65
C ARG A 151 7.70 -13.37 -0.96
N ALA A 152 7.61 -13.59 0.35
CA ALA A 152 6.65 -12.93 1.26
C ALA A 152 7.40 -12.33 2.46
N ASP A 153 6.79 -11.41 3.19
CA ASP A 153 7.41 -10.68 4.32
C ASP A 153 8.75 -10.01 3.99
N HIS A 154 8.93 -9.64 2.72
CA HIS A 154 10.10 -8.89 2.27
C HIS A 154 9.84 -7.39 2.38
N ALA A 155 10.92 -6.62 2.32
CA ALA A 155 10.89 -5.19 2.13
C ALA A 155 11.24 -4.86 0.67
N SER A 156 10.76 -3.71 0.20
CA SER A 156 11.16 -3.13 -1.08
C SER A 156 11.46 -1.65 -0.91
N CYS A 157 12.16 -1.09 -1.90
CA CYS A 157 12.25 0.35 -2.09
C CYS A 157 12.51 0.68 -3.56
N THR A 158 12.29 1.93 -3.94
CA THR A 158 12.69 2.45 -5.26
C THR A 158 13.96 3.29 -5.16
N LEU A 159 14.88 3.11 -6.11
CA LEU A 159 16.09 3.92 -6.25
C LEU A 159 16.54 3.94 -7.70
N GLY A 160 16.78 5.13 -8.25
CA GLY A 160 17.35 5.28 -9.60
C GLY A 160 16.54 4.61 -10.72
N GLY A 161 15.20 4.71 -10.69
CA GLY A 161 14.34 4.11 -11.72
C GLY A 161 14.16 2.60 -11.58
N ARG A 162 14.49 2.02 -10.42
CA ARG A 162 14.42 0.57 -10.17
C ARG A 162 13.74 0.27 -8.85
N VAL A 163 13.15 -0.91 -8.76
CA VAL A 163 12.64 -1.51 -7.53
C VAL A 163 13.69 -2.49 -7.01
N TYR A 164 14.04 -2.37 -5.74
CA TYR A 164 14.90 -3.30 -5.01
C TYR A 164 14.06 -4.10 -4.02
N VAL A 165 14.35 -5.38 -3.87
CA VAL A 165 13.63 -6.29 -2.95
C VAL A 165 14.62 -6.98 -2.02
N SER A 166 14.41 -6.86 -0.72
CA SER A 166 15.30 -7.40 0.31
C SER A 166 14.57 -8.30 1.30
N GLY A 167 15.23 -9.41 1.66
CA GLY A 167 14.78 -10.26 2.75
C GLY A 167 13.56 -11.12 2.40
N GLY A 168 12.80 -11.45 3.45
CA GLY A 168 11.58 -12.23 3.37
C GLY A 168 11.78 -13.75 3.39
N ILE A 169 10.66 -14.44 3.28
CA ILE A 169 10.57 -15.90 3.28
C ILE A 169 10.23 -16.41 1.88
N SER A 170 10.73 -17.61 1.58
CA SER A 170 10.34 -18.37 0.40
C SER A 170 9.80 -19.74 0.85
N ASN A 171 9.11 -20.45 -0.05
CA ASN A 171 8.69 -21.84 0.21
C ASN A 171 9.86 -22.83 0.28
N LEU A 172 11.06 -22.41 -0.13
CA LEU A 172 12.30 -23.14 0.14
C LEU A 172 12.68 -22.83 1.60
N LYS A 173 13.03 -23.86 2.38
CA LYS A 173 13.24 -23.89 3.86
C LYS A 173 14.23 -22.85 4.46
N HIS A 174 14.59 -21.80 3.75
CA HIS A 174 15.55 -20.77 4.15
C HIS A 174 14.92 -19.38 4.09
N GLN A 175 15.08 -18.62 5.18
CA GLN A 175 14.98 -17.17 5.16
C GLN A 175 15.96 -16.65 4.10
N CYS A 176 15.48 -15.85 3.15
CA CYS A 176 16.34 -15.37 2.08
C CYS A 176 17.02 -14.07 2.54
N SER A 177 18.34 -14.07 2.71
CA SER A 177 19.12 -12.90 3.16
C SER A 177 19.57 -11.94 2.05
N ASN A 178 19.08 -12.11 0.82
CA ASN A 178 19.62 -11.40 -0.34
C ASN A 178 18.75 -10.20 -0.74
N VAL A 179 19.42 -9.14 -1.21
CA VAL A 179 18.83 -7.99 -1.90
C VAL A 179 18.92 -8.22 -3.41
N PHE A 180 17.84 -7.97 -4.14
CA PHE A 180 17.75 -8.04 -5.60
C PHE A 180 17.43 -6.66 -6.15
#